data_AF-A0A8T5PYD7-F1
#
_entry.id   AF-A0A8T5PYD7-F1
#
_cell.length_a   1.000
_cell.length_b   1.000
_cell.length_c   1.000
_cell.angle_alpha   90.00
_cell.angle_beta   90.00
_cell.angle_gamma   90.00
#
_symmetry.space_group_name_H-M   'P 1'
#
loop_
_entity.id
_entity.type
_entity.pdbx_description
1 polymer ?
#
loop_
_entity_poly.entity_id
_entity_poly.type
_entity_poly.pdbx_seq_one_letter_code
_entity_poly.pdbx_strand_id
1 'polypeptide(L)'
;METVTVKFQEGVLRKIDGSIAEHNFNSRTEFIREAVRDKLSELSREDLISEFLKFQGKAKKKTTDEENRKTREEVSKELMAELEKRFT
;
A
#
# COMPACT_ATOMS: atom_id res chain seq x y z
N MET A 1 -4.71 -14.81 -17.53
CA MET A 1 -5.74 -14.88 -16.47
C MET A 1 -5.84 -16.33 -16.05
N GLU A 2 -5.90 -16.59 -14.75
CA GLU A 2 -6.16 -17.93 -14.21
C GLU A 2 -7.61 -18.00 -13.74
N THR A 3 -8.22 -19.19 -13.80
CA THR A 3 -9.60 -19.42 -13.39
C THR A 3 -9.62 -20.04 -12.01
N VAL A 4 -10.40 -19.44 -11.10
CA VAL A 4 -10.63 -19.96 -9.75
C VAL A 4 -12.12 -20.16 -9.51
N THR A 5 -12.48 -21.23 -8.80
CA THR A 5 -13.86 -21.47 -8.36
C THR A 5 -13.94 -21.28 -6.86
N VAL A 6 -14.90 -20.46 -6.43
CA VAL A 6 -15.12 -20.11 -5.03
C VAL A 6 -16.57 -20.36 -4.63
N LYS A 7 -16.80 -20.72 -3.38
CA LYS A 7 -18.15 -20.90 -2.82
C LYS A 7 -18.44 -19.77 -1.83
N PHE A 8 -19.57 -19.10 -2.02
CA PHE A 8 -20.05 -18.06 -1.12
C PHE A 8 -21.31 -18.52 -0.40
N GLN A 9 -21.52 -17.98 0.80
CA GLN A 9 -22.82 -18.08 1.45
C GLN A 9 -23.87 -17.34 0.62
N GLU A 10 -25.09 -17.87 0.57
CA GLU A 10 -26.16 -17.31 -0.27
C GLU A 10 -26.44 -15.84 0.06
N GLY A 11 -26.46 -15.47 1.34
CA GLY A 11 -26.66 -14.09 1.77
C GLY A 11 -25.56 -13.14 1.28
N VAL A 12 -24.33 -13.63 1.14
CA VAL A 12 -23.20 -12.84 0.61
C VAL A 12 -23.37 -12.66 -0.90
N LEU A 13 -23.76 -13.71 -1.62
CA LEU A 13 -24.06 -13.65 -3.06
C LEU A 13 -25.15 -12.60 -3.36
N ARG A 14 -26.23 -12.57 -2.57
CA ARG A 14 -27.29 -11.55 -2.71
C ARG A 14 -26.78 -10.14 -2.48
N LYS A 15 -25.87 -9.94 -1.53
CA LYS A 15 -25.24 -8.63 -1.29
C LYS A 15 -24.36 -8.21 -2.45
N ILE A 16 -23.55 -9.13 -2.99
CA ILE A 16 -22.72 -8.88 -4.17
C ILE A 16 -23.59 -8.45 -5.35
N ASP A 17 -24.71 -9.13 -5.59
CA ASP A 17 -25.64 -8.76 -6.67
C ASP A 17 -26.26 -7.38 -6.48
N GLY A 18 -26.63 -7.03 -5.24
CA GLY A 18 -27.10 -5.69 -4.90
C GLY A 18 -26.04 -4.62 -5.18
N SER A 19 -24.81 -4.84 -4.73
CA SER A 19 -23.71 -3.90 -4.94
C SER A 19 -23.32 -3.75 -6.41
N ILE A 20 -23.45 -4.80 -7.22
CA ILE A 20 -23.22 -4.73 -8.67
C ILE A 20 -24.23 -3.79 -9.33
N ALA A 21 -25.51 -3.92 -8.96
CA ALA A 21 -26.58 -3.07 -9.49
C ALA A 21 -26.45 -1.61 -9.03
N GLU A 22 -26.03 -1.38 -7.79
CA GLU A 22 -25.89 -0.03 -7.23
C GLU A 22 -24.68 0.73 -7.79
N HIS A 23 -23.56 0.03 -8.01
CA HIS A 23 -22.31 0.64 -8.43
C HIS A 23 -21.99 0.43 -9.93
N ASN A 24 -22.96 -0.06 -10.72
CA ASN A 24 -22.86 -0.26 -12.16
C ASN A 24 -21.66 -1.13 -12.61
N PHE A 25 -21.38 -2.20 -11.88
CA PHE A 25 -20.38 -3.17 -12.32
C PHE A 25 -20.92 -3.99 -13.50
N ASN A 26 -20.07 -4.32 -14.48
CA ASN A 26 -20.54 -5.05 -15.66
C ASN A 26 -20.74 -6.55 -15.38
N SER A 27 -20.05 -7.10 -14.37
CA SER A 27 -20.19 -8.52 -14.00
C SER A 27 -19.75 -8.81 -12.57
N ARG A 28 -20.25 -9.93 -12.02
CA ARG A 28 -19.76 -10.49 -10.73
C ARG A 28 -18.27 -10.71 -10.73
N THR A 29 -17.71 -11.18 -11.84
CA THR A 29 -16.27 -11.45 -11.95
C THR A 29 -15.45 -10.16 -11.87
N GLU A 30 -15.92 -9.08 -12.49
CA GLU A 30 -15.28 -7.76 -12.39
C GLU A 30 -15.32 -7.24 -10.96
N PHE A 31 -16.50 -7.27 -10.33
CA PHE A 31 -16.66 -6.88 -8.92
C PHE A 31 -15.72 -7.64 -8.00
N ILE A 32 -15.68 -8.98 -8.12
CA ILE A 32 -14.82 -9.83 -7.29
C ILE A 32 -13.34 -9.52 -7.53
N ARG A 33 -12.92 -9.27 -8.78
CA ARG A 33 -11.53 -8.91 -9.08
C ARG A 33 -11.15 -7.58 -8.45
N GLU A 34 -12.01 -6.58 -8.53
CA GLU A 34 -11.71 -5.26 -7.95
C GLU A 34 -11.65 -5.34 -6.43
N ALA A 35 -12.63 -6.01 -5.80
CA ALA A 35 -12.64 -6.22 -4.36
C ALA A 35 -11.38 -6.96 -3.85
N VAL A 36 -10.90 -7.96 -4.60
CA VAL A 36 -9.64 -8.66 -4.27
C VAL A 36 -8.43 -7.73 -4.42
N ARG A 37 -8.37 -6.93 -5.49
CA ARG A 37 -7.28 -5.96 -5.70
C ARG A 37 -7.23 -4.92 -4.59
N ASP A 38 -8.38 -4.38 -4.23
CA ASP A 38 -8.50 -3.39 -3.15
C ASP A 38 -8.04 -3.99 -1.82
N LYS A 39 -8.48 -5.22 -1.50
CA LYS A 39 -8.08 -5.85 -0.25
C LYS A 39 -6.58 -6.16 -0.18
N LEU A 40 -5.98 -6.61 -1.28
CA LEU A 40 -4.52 -6.82 -1.35
C LEU A 40 -3.75 -5.50 -1.20
N SER A 41 -4.27 -4.42 -1.81
CA SER A 41 -3.68 -3.09 -1.70
C SER A 41 -3.78 -2.54 -0.27
N GLU A 42 -4.91 -2.78 0.41
CA GLU A 42 -5.11 -2.41 1.82
C GLU A 42 -4.14 -3.17 2.73
N LEU A 43 -4.06 -4.51 2.59
CA LEU A 43 -3.16 -5.33 3.41
C LEU A 43 -1.69 -4.92 3.24
N SER A 44 -1.24 -4.66 2.01
CA SER A 44 0.13 -4.18 1.77
C SER A 44 0.41 -2.82 2.40
N ARG A 45 -0.58 -1.91 2.45
CA ARG A 45 -0.46 -0.63 3.18
C ARG A 45 -0.39 -0.85 4.68
N GLU A 46 -1.23 -1.73 5.23
CA GLU A 46 -1.20 -2.07 6.66
C GLU A 46 0.16 -2.64 7.08
N ASP A 47 0.74 -3.52 6.26
CA ASP A 47 2.07 -4.08 6.48
C ASP A 47 3.15 -2.99 6.46
N LEU A 48 3.12 -2.10 5.47
CA LEU A 48 4.05 -0.96 5.37
C LEU A 48 3.92 0.00 6.56
N ILE A 49 2.69 0.31 6.99
CA ILE A 49 2.44 1.14 8.16
C ILE A 49 2.98 0.46 9.42
N SER A 50 2.71 -0.84 9.59
CA SER A 50 3.23 -1.62 10.70
C SER A 50 4.76 -1.62 10.73
N GLU A 51 5.41 -1.79 9.58
CA GLU A 51 6.86 -1.72 9.45
C GLU A 51 7.39 -0.32 9.78
N PHE A 52 6.77 0.74 9.26
CA PHE A 52 7.12 2.12 9.58
C PHE A 52 6.98 2.43 11.07
N LEU A 53 5.89 1.99 11.70
CA LEU A 53 5.64 2.18 13.13
C LEU A 53 6.67 1.46 14.01
N LYS A 54 7.30 0.37 13.56
CA LYS A 54 8.43 -0.24 14.27
C LYS A 54 9.61 0.72 14.43
N PHE A 55 9.73 1.75 13.59
CA PHE A 55 10.77 2.78 13.69
C PHE A 55 10.31 3.98 14.52
N GLN A 56 9.01 4.16 14.73
CA GLN A 56 8.46 5.23 15.56
C GLN A 56 8.92 5.03 17.02
N GLY A 57 9.57 6.04 17.59
CA GLY A 57 10.08 6.01 18.97
C GLY A 57 11.37 5.20 19.20
N LYS A 58 11.88 4.46 18.21
CA LYS A 58 13.23 3.84 18.30
C LYS A 58 14.34 4.88 18.37
N ALA A 59 14.12 6.05 17.77
CA ALA A 59 15.01 7.19 17.94
C ALA A 59 14.89 7.74 19.36
N LYS A 60 15.73 7.24 20.28
CA LYS A 60 15.86 7.74 21.67
C LYS A 60 16.43 9.17 21.74
N LYS A 61 16.81 9.76 20.60
CA LYS A 61 17.41 11.08 20.50
C LYS A 61 16.33 12.09 20.08
N LYS A 62 16.10 13.11 20.91
CA LYS A 62 15.39 14.32 20.47
C LYS A 62 16.28 15.01 19.45
N THR A 63 15.99 14.80 18.18
CA THR A 63 16.73 15.47 17.10
C THR A 63 16.02 16.80 16.85
N THR A 64 16.73 17.89 17.03
CA THR A 64 16.21 19.24 16.75
C THR A 64 16.01 19.44 15.25
N ASP A 65 15.15 20.36 14.85
CA ASP A 65 14.90 20.66 13.42
C ASP A 65 16.19 21.03 12.67
N GLU A 66 17.13 21.68 13.35
CA GLU A 66 18.42 22.06 12.77
C GLU A 66 19.33 20.85 12.51
N GLU A 67 19.36 19.88 13.43
CA GLU A 67 20.09 18.62 13.23
C GLU A 67 19.45 17.77 12.13
N ASN A 68 18.11 17.73 12.05
CA ASN A 68 17.39 17.06 10.97
C ASN A 68 17.69 17.71 9.60
N ARG A 69 17.76 19.04 9.54
CA ARG A 69 18.10 19.78 8.31
C ARG A 69 19.52 19.45 7.84
N LYS A 70 20.50 19.47 8.75
CA LYS A 70 21.89 19.09 8.42
C LYS A 70 21.98 17.65 7.92
N THR A 71 21.32 16.73 8.61
CA THR A 71 21.29 15.31 8.21
C THR A 71 20.68 15.13 6.81
N ARG A 72 19.59 15.85 6.49
CA ARG A 72 18.99 15.81 5.14
C ARG A 72 19.95 16.35 4.08
N GLU A 73 20.65 17.44 4.34
CA GLU A 73 21.62 18.01 3.39
C GLU A 73 22.80 17.07 3.13
N GLU A 74 23.33 16.41 4.16
CA GLU A 74 24.42 15.42 4.04
C GLU A 74 23.97 14.19 3.24
N VAL A 75 22.86 13.56 3.63
CA VAL A 75 22.32 12.38 2.94
C VAL A 75 21.96 12.69 1.49
N SER A 76 21.42 13.88 1.21
CA SER A 76 21.06 14.30 -0.15
C SER A 76 22.30 14.49 -1.03
N LYS A 77 23.40 15.03 -0.49
CA LYS A 77 24.68 15.15 -1.21
C LYS A 77 25.29 13.77 -1.51
N GLU A 78 25.29 12.87 -0.54
CA GLU A 78 25.78 11.50 -0.73
C GLU A 78 24.96 10.75 -1.80
N LEU A 79 23.63 10.86 -1.73
CA LEU A 79 22.73 10.24 -2.71
C LEU A 79 22.96 10.79 -4.12
N MET A 80 23.15 12.11 -4.26
CA MET A 80 23.44 12.72 -5.57
C MET A 80 24.79 12.26 -6.13
N ALA A 81 25.83 12.18 -5.31
CA ALA A 81 27.14 11.69 -5.73
C ALA A 81 27.10 10.21 -6.16
N GLU A 82 26.28 9.39 -5.49
CA GLU A 82 26.09 7.99 -5.85
C GLU A 82 25.27 7.82 -7.14
N LEU A 83 24.25 8.66 -7.33
CA LEU A 83 23.48 8.69 -8.59
C LEU A 83 24.34 9.17 -9.77
N GLU A 84 25.15 10.21 -9.59
CA GLU A 84 26.09 10.67 -10.62
C GLU A 84 27.06 9.55 -11.03
N LYS A 85 27.67 8.85 -10.06
CA LYS A 85 28.53 7.68 -10.35
C LYS A 85 27.83 6.54 -11.09
N ARG A 86 26.51 6.40 -10.93
CA ARG A 86 25.73 5.30 -11.52
C ARG A 86 25.24 5.61 -12.94
N PHE A 87 25.13 6.89 -13.29
CA PHE A 87 24.67 7.36 -14.59
C PHE A 87 25.77 8.05 -15.42
N THR A 88 27.03 7.93 -15.00
CA THR A 88 28.23 8.28 -15.78
C THR A 88 29.00 7.01 -16.13
#